data_AF-A0A0R2T8H1-F1
#
_entry.id   AF-A0A0R2T8H1-F1
#
_cell.length_a   1.000
_cell.length_b   1.000
_cell.length_c   1.000
_cell.angle_alpha   90.00
_cell.angle_beta   90.00
_cell.angle_gamma   90.00
#
_symmetry.space_group_name_H-M   'P 1'
#
loop_
_entity.id
_entity.type
_entity.pdbx_description
1 polymer ?
#
loop_
_entity_poly.entity_id
_entity_poly.type
_entity_poly.pdbx_seq_one_letter_code
_entity_poly.pdbx_strand_id
1 'polypeptide(L)'
;MASLKRIAAETDDGFGGTMANNADFKAQLAEVEIELQALEYAELRTLAALSVGKAPGPESSILKIVGTELAQKMDEMTVELAGYNCLPFVPEQFEEGFEGEQMGPGSSAAAALSYFNNRKLSIFGGSNEVQRNIISKAVLGL
;
A
#
# COMPACT_ATOMS: atom_id res chain seq x y z
N MET A 1 -5.95 4.59 2.61
CA MET A 1 -7.22 4.21 1.95
C MET A 1 -8.04 5.42 1.49
N ALA A 2 -8.34 6.39 2.34
CA ALA A 2 -9.16 7.55 1.96
C ALA A 2 -8.64 8.33 0.74
N SER A 3 -7.32 8.57 0.65
CA SER A 3 -6.72 9.24 -0.52
C SER A 3 -6.92 8.45 -1.82
N LEU A 4 -6.67 7.13 -1.80
CA LEU A 4 -6.85 6.25 -2.96
C LEU A 4 -8.30 6.27 -3.47
N LYS A 5 -9.27 6.18 -2.55
CA LYS A 5 -10.70 6.28 -2.88
C LYS A 5 -11.08 7.62 -3.50
N ARG A 6 -10.53 8.71 -2.96
CA ARG A 6 -10.75 10.06 -3.50
C ARG A 6 -10.20 10.20 -4.92
N ILE A 7 -8.95 9.77 -5.14
CA ILE A 7 -8.34 9.79 -6.48
C ILE A 7 -9.17 8.95 -7.45
N ALA A 8 -9.58 7.74 -7.07
CA ALA A 8 -10.41 6.90 -7.94
C ALA A 8 -11.76 7.55 -8.30
N ALA A 9 -12.33 8.37 -7.42
CA ALA A 9 -13.57 9.10 -7.70
C ALA A 9 -13.36 10.30 -8.65
N GLU A 10 -12.13 10.82 -8.72
CA GLU A 10 -11.73 11.94 -9.58
C GLU A 10 -11.14 11.47 -10.93
N THR A 11 -10.75 10.20 -11.05
CA THR A 11 -10.19 9.61 -12.27
C THR A 11 -11.28 9.05 -13.19
N ASP A 12 -11.28 9.47 -14.46
CA ASP A 12 -12.15 8.95 -15.53
C ASP A 12 -11.82 7.48 -15.85
N ASP A 13 -12.84 6.65 -16.12
CA ASP A 13 -12.66 5.23 -16.45
C ASP A 13 -12.48 4.93 -17.94
N GLY A 14 -12.52 5.95 -18.80
CA GLY A 14 -12.48 5.85 -20.26
C GLY A 14 -13.83 5.52 -20.92
N PHE A 15 -14.88 5.29 -20.14
CA PHE A 15 -16.21 4.87 -20.59
C PHE A 15 -17.34 5.83 -20.18
N GLY A 16 -16.98 7.03 -19.71
CA GLY A 16 -17.92 8.06 -19.25
C GLY A 16 -18.35 7.92 -17.79
N GLY A 17 -17.63 7.09 -17.02
CA GLY A 17 -17.76 6.94 -15.57
C GLY A 17 -16.47 7.35 -14.85
N THR A 18 -16.28 6.80 -13.65
CA THR A 18 -15.06 7.02 -12.85
C THR A 18 -14.49 5.70 -12.39
N MET A 19 -13.20 5.66 -12.10
CA MET A 19 -12.54 4.45 -11.61
C MET A 19 -13.16 3.93 -10.30
N ALA A 20 -13.75 4.80 -9.48
CA ALA A 20 -14.52 4.41 -8.29
C ALA A 20 -15.79 3.60 -8.61
N ASN A 21 -16.34 3.71 -9.83
CA ASN A 21 -17.50 2.96 -10.30
C ASN A 21 -17.13 1.77 -11.20
N ASN A 22 -15.89 1.72 -11.70
CA ASN A 22 -15.38 0.60 -12.49
C ASN A 22 -15.41 -0.72 -11.68
N ALA A 23 -15.98 -1.78 -12.26
CA ALA A 23 -16.22 -3.03 -11.55
C ALA A 23 -14.93 -3.74 -11.12
N ASP A 24 -13.91 -3.74 -11.99
CA ASP A 24 -12.64 -4.41 -11.74
C ASP A 24 -11.83 -3.67 -10.66
N PHE A 25 -11.75 -2.34 -10.78
CA PHE A 25 -11.07 -1.51 -9.77
C PHE A 25 -11.74 -1.63 -8.40
N LYS A 26 -13.09 -1.63 -8.35
CA LYS A 26 -13.83 -1.85 -7.11
C LYS A 26 -13.54 -3.21 -6.48
N ALA A 27 -13.42 -4.26 -7.29
CA ALA A 27 -13.09 -5.59 -6.80
C ALA A 27 -11.69 -5.63 -6.17
N GLN A 28 -10.69 -5.05 -6.84
CA GLN A 28 -9.33 -4.93 -6.31
C GLN A 28 -9.28 -4.10 -5.02
N LEU A 29 -9.97 -2.96 -5.00
CA LEU A 29 -10.07 -2.11 -3.82
C LEU A 29 -10.71 -2.84 -2.64
N ALA A 30 -11.81 -3.55 -2.88
CA ALA A 30 -12.49 -4.33 -1.86
C ALA A 30 -11.59 -5.42 -1.27
N GLU A 31 -10.79 -6.10 -2.11
CA GLU A 31 -9.82 -7.10 -1.66
C GLU A 31 -8.77 -6.48 -0.73
N VAL A 32 -8.20 -5.33 -1.10
CA VAL A 32 -7.25 -4.60 -0.24
C VAL A 32 -7.89 -4.17 1.08
N GLU A 33 -9.14 -3.69 1.05
CA GLU A 33 -9.85 -3.30 2.27
C GLU A 33 -10.13 -4.49 3.20
N ILE A 34 -10.53 -5.63 2.64
CA ILE A 34 -10.76 -6.87 3.39
C ILE A 34 -9.44 -7.34 4.04
N GLU A 35 -8.35 -7.36 3.28
CA GLU A 35 -7.03 -7.73 3.80
C GLU A 35 -6.54 -6.76 4.87
N LEU A 36 -6.74 -5.45 4.70
CA LEU A 36 -6.38 -4.43 5.68
C LEU A 36 -7.16 -4.61 6.99
N GLN A 37 -8.46 -4.86 6.90
CA GLN A 37 -9.29 -5.17 8.08
C GLN A 37 -8.82 -6.46 8.76
N ALA A 38 -8.53 -7.51 7.99
CA ALA A 38 -8.03 -8.77 8.54
C ALA A 38 -6.70 -8.56 9.28
N LEU A 39 -5.81 -7.71 8.75
CA LEU A 39 -4.55 -7.35 9.38
C LEU A 39 -4.75 -6.59 10.70
N GLU A 40 -5.67 -5.61 10.72
CA GLU A 40 -6.03 -4.86 11.92
C GLU A 40 -6.55 -5.79 13.03
N TYR A 41 -7.46 -6.71 12.71
CA TYR A 41 -7.95 -7.69 13.67
C TYR A 41 -6.86 -8.66 14.15
N ALA A 42 -5.92 -9.05 13.27
CA ALA A 42 -4.78 -9.87 13.67
C ALA A 42 -3.85 -9.14 14.65
N GLU A 43 -3.62 -7.84 14.44
CA GLU A 43 -2.86 -6.99 15.36
C GLU A 43 -3.58 -6.84 16.70
N LEU A 44 -4.88 -6.52 16.70
CA LEU A 44 -5.69 -6.42 17.92
C LEU A 44 -5.68 -7.72 18.72
N ARG A 45 -5.79 -8.88 18.05
CA ARG A 45 -5.68 -10.20 18.69
C ARG A 45 -4.31 -10.42 19.33
N THR A 46 -3.24 -9.96 18.67
CA THR A 46 -1.87 -10.03 19.18
C THR A 46 -1.72 -9.17 20.44
N LEU A 47 -2.18 -7.93 20.40
CA LEU A 47 -2.16 -7.02 21.56
C LEU A 47 -2.99 -7.56 22.73
N ALA A 48 -4.16 -8.12 22.46
CA ALA A 48 -4.99 -8.75 23.48
C ALA A 48 -4.28 -9.93 24.15
N ALA A 49 -3.59 -10.79 23.38
CA ALA A 49 -2.80 -11.89 23.93
C ALA A 49 -1.65 -11.40 24.82
N LEU A 50 -0.92 -10.35 24.39
CA LEU A 50 0.15 -9.75 25.17
C LEU A 50 -0.35 -9.12 26.48
N SER A 51 -1.55 -8.51 26.46
CA SER A 51 -2.14 -7.86 27.65
C SER A 51 -2.41 -8.84 28.81
N VAL A 52 -2.60 -10.13 28.50
CA VAL A 52 -2.80 -11.20 29.49
C VAL A 52 -1.52 -12.01 29.74
N GLY A 53 -0.36 -11.49 29.32
CA GLY A 53 0.96 -12.06 29.60
C GLY A 53 1.35 -13.26 28.75
N LYS A 54 0.65 -13.53 27.63
CA LYS A 54 1.12 -14.55 26.68
C LYS A 54 2.40 -14.09 26.01
N ALA A 55 3.28 -15.02 25.69
CA ALA A 55 4.52 -14.72 24.98
C ALA A 55 4.21 -14.26 23.54
N PRO A 56 4.99 -13.31 22.99
CA PRO A 56 4.92 -12.97 21.58
C PRO A 56 5.32 -14.18 20.73
N GLY A 57 4.56 -14.45 19.67
CA GLY A 57 4.87 -15.46 18.66
C GLY A 57 5.36 -14.82 17.36
N PRO A 58 5.14 -15.47 16.21
CA PRO A 58 5.58 -14.97 14.90
C PRO A 58 4.72 -13.82 14.36
N GLU A 59 3.79 -13.27 15.14
CA GLU A 59 2.82 -12.28 14.68
C GLU A 59 3.46 -11.00 14.15
N SER A 60 4.59 -10.57 14.73
CA SER A 60 5.36 -9.41 14.23
C SER A 60 5.88 -9.64 12.81
N SER A 61 6.39 -10.84 12.52
CA SER A 61 6.87 -11.20 11.18
C SER A 61 5.72 -11.31 10.18
N ILE A 62 4.56 -11.84 10.61
CA ILE A 62 3.34 -11.90 9.79
C ILE A 62 2.87 -10.47 9.45
N LEU A 63 2.75 -9.60 10.46
CA LEU A 63 2.34 -8.21 10.31
C LEU A 63 3.27 -7.47 9.34
N LYS A 64 4.58 -7.70 9.42
CA LYS A 64 5.55 -7.12 8.49
C LYS A 64 5.33 -7.58 7.06
N ILE A 65 5.14 -8.87 6.82
CA ILE A 65 4.92 -9.39 5.45
C ILE A 65 3.64 -8.79 4.88
N VAL A 66 2.50 -9.03 5.54
CA VAL A 66 1.18 -8.65 5.03
C VAL A 66 1.05 -7.13 4.90
N GLY A 67 1.54 -6.37 5.88
CA GLY A 67 1.51 -4.91 5.83
C GLY A 67 2.33 -4.34 4.66
N THR A 68 3.46 -4.96 4.32
CA THR A 68 4.28 -4.50 3.18
C THR A 68 3.72 -4.91 1.83
N GLU A 69 3.07 -6.07 1.74
CA GLU A 69 2.38 -6.51 0.52
C GLU A 69 1.15 -5.64 0.25
N LEU A 70 0.38 -5.28 1.29
CA LEU A 70 -0.73 -4.35 1.17
C LEU A 70 -0.29 -2.95 0.76
N ALA A 71 0.79 -2.44 1.34
CA ALA A 71 1.35 -1.14 0.93
C ALA A 71 1.73 -1.14 -0.55
N GLN A 72 2.39 -2.20 -1.03
CA GLN A 72 2.76 -2.33 -2.44
C GLN A 72 1.54 -2.37 -3.35
N LYS A 73 0.51 -3.15 -3.01
CA LYS A 73 -0.74 -3.22 -3.79
C LYS A 73 -1.44 -1.84 -3.86
N MET A 74 -1.45 -1.10 -2.76
CA MET A 74 -1.99 0.27 -2.74
C MET A 74 -1.18 1.26 -3.58
N ASP A 75 0.15 1.15 -3.55
CA ASP A 75 1.02 2.00 -4.38
C ASP A 75 0.83 1.67 -5.87
N GLU A 76 0.72 0.39 -6.24
CA GLU A 76 0.43 -0.06 -7.61
C GLU A 76 -0.91 0.50 -8.12
N MET A 77 -1.97 0.39 -7.32
CA MET A 77 -3.27 0.99 -7.66
C MET A 77 -3.19 2.51 -7.80
N THR A 78 -2.35 3.18 -6.99
CA THR A 78 -2.16 4.64 -7.09
C THR A 78 -1.43 5.02 -8.39
N VAL A 79 -0.44 4.22 -8.81
CA VAL A 79 0.24 4.40 -10.10
C VAL A 79 -0.72 4.15 -11.27
N GLU A 80 -1.57 3.12 -11.18
CA GLU A 80 -2.59 2.84 -12.20
C GLU A 80 -3.55 4.02 -12.38
N LEU A 81 -4.06 4.59 -11.29
CA LEU A 81 -4.92 5.78 -11.33
C LEU A 81 -4.22 7.04 -11.84
N ALA A 82 -2.92 7.18 -11.56
CA ALA A 82 -2.13 8.31 -12.05
C ALA A 82 -1.86 8.22 -13.56
N GLY A 83 -1.77 7.00 -14.10
CA GLY A 83 -1.56 6.73 -15.52
C GLY A 83 -0.33 7.46 -16.06
N TYR A 84 -0.48 8.14 -17.20
CA TYR A 84 0.62 8.86 -17.85
C TYR A 84 1.17 10.02 -17.03
N ASN A 85 0.40 10.54 -16.06
CA ASN A 85 0.80 11.71 -15.28
C ASN A 85 2.01 11.45 -14.37
N CYS A 86 2.28 10.19 -14.02
CA CYS A 86 3.41 9.82 -13.17
C CYS A 86 4.65 9.33 -13.93
N LEU A 87 4.64 9.39 -15.27
CA LEU A 87 5.82 9.05 -16.08
C LEU A 87 6.93 10.10 -16.00
N PRO A 88 6.65 11.41 -16.03
CA PRO A 88 7.68 12.43 -15.91
C PRO A 88 8.28 12.47 -14.50
N PHE A 89 9.61 12.55 -14.41
CA PHE A 89 10.30 12.78 -13.16
C PHE A 89 10.45 14.28 -12.91
N VAL A 90 9.52 14.85 -12.13
CA VAL A 90 9.50 16.29 -11.76
C VAL A 90 9.16 16.45 -10.27
N PRO A 91 10.01 15.97 -9.34
CA PRO A 91 9.75 16.10 -7.90
C PRO A 91 9.69 17.55 -7.44
N GLU A 92 10.41 18.46 -8.11
CA GLU A 92 10.52 19.88 -7.77
C GLU A 92 9.17 20.61 -7.90
N GLN A 93 8.19 20.04 -8.62
CA GLN A 93 6.86 20.64 -8.75
C GLN A 93 6.09 20.74 -7.44
N PHE A 94 6.51 19.97 -6.42
CA PHE A 94 5.92 19.98 -5.08
C PHE A 94 6.70 20.88 -4.10
N GLU A 95 7.73 21.58 -4.56
CA GLU A 95 8.48 22.55 -3.78
C GLU A 95 7.82 23.94 -3.86
N GLU A 96 7.98 24.74 -2.79
CA GLU A 96 7.46 26.11 -2.77
C GLU A 96 8.18 26.98 -3.80
N GLY A 97 7.43 27.75 -4.60
CA GLY A 97 8.00 28.63 -5.62
C GLY A 97 8.34 27.95 -6.94
N PHE A 98 7.85 26.73 -7.20
CA PHE A 98 7.99 26.11 -8.52
C PHE A 98 7.30 26.94 -9.62
N GLU A 99 8.07 27.39 -10.61
CA GLU A 99 7.59 28.21 -11.74
C GLU A 99 7.40 27.39 -13.05
N GLY A 100 7.63 26.07 -13.00
CA GLY A 100 7.51 25.19 -14.16
C GLY A 100 6.08 24.74 -14.47
N GLU A 101 5.92 23.97 -15.55
CA GLU A 101 4.65 23.32 -15.89
C GLU A 101 4.36 22.18 -14.91
N GLN A 102 3.16 22.17 -14.32
CA GLN A 102 2.73 21.10 -13.42
C GLN A 102 2.31 19.86 -14.21
N MET A 103 2.77 18.70 -13.77
CA MET A 103 2.46 17.42 -14.41
C MET A 103 1.27 16.76 -13.72
N GLY A 104 0.17 16.67 -14.46
CA GLY A 104 -1.05 15.98 -14.02
C GLY A 104 -1.76 16.61 -12.82
N PRO A 105 -2.95 16.10 -12.47
CA PRO A 105 -3.77 16.67 -11.41
C PRO A 105 -3.27 16.29 -10.00
N GLY A 106 -3.28 17.27 -9.10
CA GLY A 106 -3.02 17.05 -7.69
C GLY A 106 -1.65 16.41 -7.43
N SER A 107 -1.65 15.22 -6.83
CA SER A 107 -0.42 14.48 -6.52
C SER A 107 -0.11 13.36 -7.52
N SER A 108 -0.77 13.30 -8.68
CA SER A 108 -0.62 12.18 -9.62
C SER A 108 0.83 12.00 -10.08
N ALA A 109 1.57 13.09 -10.31
CA ALA A 109 2.97 12.99 -10.72
C ALA A 109 3.92 12.46 -9.64
N ALA A 110 3.52 12.49 -8.36
CA ALA A 110 4.30 11.90 -7.27
C ALA A 110 4.10 10.38 -7.15
N ALA A 111 3.07 9.79 -7.78
CA ALA A 111 2.69 8.39 -7.55
C ALA A 111 3.84 7.41 -7.80
N ALA A 112 4.57 7.57 -8.91
CA ALA A 112 5.72 6.74 -9.24
C ALA A 112 6.87 6.92 -8.24
N LEU A 113 7.12 8.15 -7.76
CA LEU A 113 8.15 8.43 -6.75
C LEU A 113 7.84 7.71 -5.44
N SER A 114 6.59 7.78 -4.98
CA SER A 114 6.12 7.07 -3.80
C SER A 114 6.24 5.56 -3.98
N TYR A 115 5.76 5.02 -5.10
CA TYR A 115 5.86 3.59 -5.44
C TYR A 115 7.32 3.09 -5.41
N PHE A 116 8.25 3.77 -6.09
CA PHE A 116 9.65 3.37 -6.11
C PHE A 116 10.30 3.43 -4.73
N ASN A 117 10.03 4.49 -3.96
CA ASN A 117 10.54 4.60 -2.60
C ASN A 117 9.96 3.50 -1.69
N ASN A 118 8.66 3.20 -1.80
CA ASN A 118 7.98 2.25 -0.95
C ASN A 118 8.25 0.79 -1.34
N ARG A 119 8.77 0.53 -2.54
CA ARG A 119 9.21 -0.82 -2.91
C ARG A 119 10.22 -1.41 -1.93
N LYS A 120 11.04 -0.55 -1.29
CA LYS A 120 12.01 -0.95 -0.26
C LYS A 120 11.36 -1.57 0.97
N LEU A 121 10.07 -1.35 1.24
CA LEU A 121 9.39 -1.82 2.46
C LEU A 121 9.44 -3.34 2.62
N SER A 122 9.39 -4.10 1.53
CA SER A 122 9.51 -5.57 1.57
C SER A 122 10.95 -6.06 1.81
N ILE A 123 11.95 -5.17 1.88
CA ILE A 123 13.38 -5.48 1.99
C ILE A 123 13.98 -4.88 3.26
N PHE A 124 13.82 -3.57 3.45
CA PHE A 124 14.38 -2.85 4.60
C PHE A 124 13.75 -3.34 5.91
N GLY A 125 14.54 -3.37 6.98
CA GLY A 125 14.09 -3.92 8.28
C GLY A 125 13.94 -5.44 8.30
N GLY A 126 14.48 -6.15 7.29
CA GLY A 126 14.39 -7.60 7.14
C GLY A 126 13.45 -7.97 5.99
N SER A 127 13.94 -8.73 5.01
CA SER A 127 13.16 -9.04 3.81
C SER A 127 11.95 -9.93 4.13
N ASN A 128 10.94 -9.94 3.26
CA ASN A 128 9.78 -10.80 3.45
C ASN A 128 10.17 -12.29 3.44
N GLU A 129 11.22 -12.69 2.72
CA GLU A 129 11.77 -14.05 2.74
C GLU A 129 12.40 -14.39 4.10
N VAL A 130 13.16 -13.46 4.67
CA VAL A 130 13.72 -13.64 6.02
C VAL A 130 12.61 -13.79 7.05
N GLN A 131 11.54 -13.00 6.94
CA GLN A 131 10.39 -13.11 7.83
C GLN A 131 9.65 -14.44 7.68
N ARG A 132 9.47 -14.93 6.44
CA ARG A 132 8.88 -16.27 6.22
C ARG A 132 9.71 -17.36 6.88
N ASN A 133 11.04 -17.26 6.83
CA ASN A 133 11.91 -18.19 7.55
C ASN A 133 11.73 -18.11 9.07
N ILE A 134 11.63 -16.92 9.65
CA ILE A 134 11.37 -16.75 11.09
C ILE A 134 10.04 -17.39 11.49
N ILE A 135 8.98 -17.18 10.70
CA ILE A 135 7.67 -17.80 10.90
C ILE A 135 7.81 -19.33 10.84
N SER A 136 8.46 -19.87 9.80
CA SER A 136 8.65 -21.32 9.65
C SER A 136 9.37 -21.93 10.85
N LYS A 137 10.44 -21.30 11.35
CA LYS A 137 11.15 -21.77 12.55
C LYS A 137 10.27 -21.73 13.80
N ALA A 138 9.50 -20.66 13.98
CA ALA A 138 8.62 -20.50 15.13
C ALA A 138 7.43 -21.46 15.13
N VAL A 139 6.84 -21.74 13.96
CA VAL A 139 5.64 -22.57 13.81
C VAL A 139 5.98 -24.05 13.69
N LEU A 140 7.03 -24.39 12.93
CA LEU A 140 7.40 -25.78 12.62
C LEU A 140 8.53 -26.33 13.50
N GLY A 141 9.23 -25.47 14.26
CA GLY A 141 10.36 -25.88 15.11
C GLY A 141 11.61 -26.32 14.34
N LEU A 142 11.77 -25.81 13.11
CA LEU A 142 12.90 -26.11 12.20
C LEU A 142 14.17 -25.28 12.50
#